data_AF-A0A7D9NMF3-F1
#
_entry.id   AF-A0A7D9NMF3-F1
#
_cell.length_a   1.000
_cell.length_b   1.000
_cell.length_c   1.000
_cell.angle_alpha   90.00
_cell.angle_beta   90.00
_cell.angle_gamma   90.00
#
_symmetry.space_group_name_H-M   'P 1'
#
loop_
_entity.id
_entity.type
_entity.pdbx_description
1 polymer ?
#
loop_
_entity_poly.entity_id
_entity_poly.type
_entity_poly.pdbx_seq_one_letter_code
_entity_poly.pdbx_strand_id
1 'polypeptide(L)'
;MEGPEVGALIQEARESIEAARNYRNELQQRMGALALARTQIKESAAQTCHALRQHFIDLKASITKLLDERQETLIQEVSAIEQDNIKPLDDCQKLLEQGVNTADDLLKEGEMAVSGIAGNNENLYNFTNKALHNQLDSLPEVPSLVEVPCLSAQLDDIFLPLVRDLICKLGSVASRPPVQMEELIERPGAILVRWCKCDDDFVAQDYRLQYRKNTGSHYEDVYVGSESEFLVLQIDPHVDYQFRVCARGDGRQEWSPWSVPQTGCTTLVPHEWSPGYDGYSLSSRRNIALRNDCVSHGALYSKAATYLPGQTLTFRVESVGQMDKRDSIGVCVERRYDCESLQRDAAVCVSTSGAVYVNGKEMTNQLPPVSPGCPITFDMEIMTSGQANNNEGPLQKRRVTISSSNREVVFDWLLEESCDSLYFGCSFVHPGWKVLVF
;
A
#
# COMPACT_ATOMS: atom_id res chain seq x y z
N MET A 1 3.37 76.30 -11.81
CA MET A 1 3.41 74.83 -11.87
C MET A 1 2.33 74.41 -12.83
N GLU A 2 2.77 74.13 -14.05
CA GLU A 2 1.96 73.98 -15.25
C GLU A 2 1.35 72.57 -15.31
N GLY A 3 0.21 72.43 -15.97
CA GLY A 3 -0.62 71.21 -16.01
C GLY A 3 0.00 69.86 -16.44
N PRO A 4 1.15 69.75 -17.15
CA PRO A 4 1.70 68.44 -17.53
C PRO A 4 2.39 67.70 -16.38
N GLU A 5 3.09 68.38 -15.48
CA GLU A 5 3.78 67.76 -14.33
C GLU A 5 2.78 67.18 -13.32
N VAL A 6 1.66 67.87 -13.11
CA VAL A 6 0.57 67.40 -12.24
C VAL A 6 -0.09 66.15 -12.81
N GLY A 7 -0.22 66.05 -14.15
CA GLY A 7 -0.76 64.88 -14.82
C GLY A 7 0.11 63.63 -14.67
N ALA A 8 1.43 63.78 -14.79
CA ALA A 8 2.39 62.70 -14.56
C ALA A 8 2.37 62.20 -13.11
N LEU A 9 2.34 63.13 -12.14
CA LEU A 9 2.24 62.80 -10.71
C LEU A 9 0.93 62.08 -10.37
N ILE A 10 -0.19 62.43 -11.01
CA ILE A 10 -1.48 61.73 -10.84
C ILE A 10 -1.40 60.31 -11.40
N GLN A 11 -0.74 60.11 -12.55
CA GLN A 11 -0.59 58.78 -13.13
C GLN A 11 0.32 57.88 -12.29
N GLU A 12 1.45 58.40 -11.80
CA GLU A 12 2.35 57.69 -10.89
C GLU A 12 1.65 57.33 -9.56
N ALA A 13 0.82 58.24 -9.02
CA ALA A 13 0.01 57.97 -7.85
C ALA A 13 -1.02 56.85 -8.11
N ARG A 14 -1.62 56.78 -9.30
CA ARG A 14 -2.55 55.71 -9.67
C ARG A 14 -1.86 54.35 -9.75
N GLU A 15 -0.70 54.28 -10.38
CA GLU A 15 0.10 53.06 -10.47
C GLU A 15 0.56 52.59 -9.08
N SER A 16 0.98 53.53 -8.22
CA SER A 16 1.33 53.25 -6.83
C SER A 16 0.15 52.73 -6.00
N ILE A 17 -1.05 53.28 -6.20
CA ILE A 17 -2.28 52.81 -5.55
C ILE A 17 -2.61 51.38 -6.00
N GLU A 18 -2.47 51.07 -7.29
CA GLU A 18 -2.75 49.73 -7.82
C GLU A 18 -1.73 48.70 -7.32
N ALA A 19 -0.44 49.06 -7.30
CA ALA A 19 0.61 48.24 -6.70
C ALA A 19 0.35 47.99 -5.21
N ALA A 20 -0.05 49.01 -4.44
CA ALA A 20 -0.41 48.86 -3.04
C ALA A 20 -1.64 47.97 -2.82
N ARG A 21 -2.65 48.03 -3.70
CA ARG A 21 -3.82 47.14 -3.68
C ARG A 21 -3.43 45.69 -3.94
N ASN A 22 -2.60 45.45 -4.96
CA ASN A 22 -2.11 44.11 -5.29
C ASN A 22 -1.28 43.53 -4.12
N TYR A 23 -0.37 44.32 -3.56
CA TYR A 23 0.41 43.93 -2.41
C TYR A 23 -0.46 43.61 -1.19
N ARG A 24 -1.48 44.42 -0.90
CA ARG A 24 -2.45 44.15 0.18
C ARG A 24 -3.21 42.83 -0.06
N ASN A 25 -3.63 42.56 -1.28
CA ASN A 25 -4.34 41.32 -1.61
C ASN A 25 -3.43 40.10 -1.43
N GLU A 26 -2.17 40.18 -1.86
CA GLU A 26 -1.18 39.12 -1.67
C GLU A 26 -0.89 38.87 -0.18
N LEU A 27 -0.73 39.94 0.62
CA LEU A 27 -0.59 39.82 2.07
C LEU A 27 -1.80 39.15 2.72
N GLN A 28 -3.03 39.49 2.29
CA GLN A 28 -4.25 38.85 2.79
C GLN A 28 -4.29 37.35 2.44
N GLN A 29 -3.87 36.97 1.23
CA GLN A 29 -3.76 35.57 0.83
C GLN A 29 -2.72 34.83 1.70
N ARG A 30 -1.53 35.42 1.90
CA ARG A 30 -0.48 34.86 2.76
C ARG A 30 -0.93 34.74 4.22
N MET A 31 -1.70 35.69 4.74
CA MET A 31 -2.33 35.60 6.06
C MET A 31 -3.31 34.43 6.16
N GLY A 32 -4.11 34.20 5.11
CA GLY A 32 -5.00 33.04 5.02
C GLY A 32 -4.23 31.72 5.04
N ALA A 33 -3.16 31.61 4.23
CA ALA A 33 -2.29 30.44 4.21
C ALA A 33 -1.62 30.19 5.58
N LEU A 34 -1.18 31.24 6.28
CA LEU A 34 -0.62 31.14 7.62
C LEU A 34 -1.65 30.63 8.65
N ALA A 35 -2.91 31.05 8.53
CA ALA A 35 -3.98 30.53 9.39
C ALA A 35 -4.21 29.03 9.16
N LEU A 36 -4.23 28.58 7.90
CA LEU A 36 -4.32 27.16 7.55
C LEU A 36 -3.15 26.35 8.10
N ALA A 37 -1.90 26.85 7.94
CA ALA A 37 -0.72 26.20 8.49
C ALA A 37 -0.78 26.04 10.02
N ARG A 38 -1.31 27.05 10.73
CA ARG A 38 -1.54 26.97 12.18
C ARG A 38 -2.58 25.91 12.55
N THR A 39 -3.68 25.84 11.81
CA THR A 39 -4.72 24.82 12.00
C THR A 39 -4.14 23.43 11.78
N GLN A 40 -3.39 23.24 10.70
CA GLN A 40 -2.72 21.97 10.39
C GLN A 40 -1.81 21.49 11.53
N ILE A 41 -0.98 22.37 12.11
CA ILE A 41 -0.11 22.00 13.24
C ILE A 41 -0.95 21.56 14.45
N LYS A 42 -2.03 22.29 14.78
CA LYS A 42 -2.88 21.96 15.93
C LYS A 42 -3.60 20.63 15.74
N GLU A 43 -4.18 20.41 14.56
CA GLU A 43 -4.90 19.18 14.24
C GLU A 43 -3.97 17.97 14.20
N SER A 44 -2.82 18.08 13.51
CA SER A 44 -1.82 17.02 13.45
C SER A 44 -1.24 16.69 14.83
N ALA A 45 -0.99 17.69 15.68
CA ALA A 45 -0.54 17.48 17.05
C ALA A 45 -1.60 16.76 17.90
N ALA A 46 -2.88 17.15 17.78
CA ALA A 46 -3.98 16.50 18.49
C ALA A 46 -4.15 15.04 18.06
N GLN A 47 -4.13 14.77 16.76
CA GLN A 47 -4.21 13.42 16.19
C GLN A 47 -3.02 12.56 16.60
N THR A 48 -1.80 13.10 16.53
CA THR A 48 -0.57 12.39 16.94
C THR A 48 -0.60 12.07 18.44
N CYS A 49 -1.01 13.02 19.29
CA CYS A 49 -1.19 12.78 20.72
C CYS A 49 -2.22 11.67 21.00
N HIS A 50 -3.34 11.67 20.27
CA HIS A 50 -4.36 10.64 20.41
C HIS A 50 -3.84 9.27 19.99
N ALA A 51 -3.19 9.17 18.83
CA ALA A 51 -2.61 7.92 18.32
C ALA A 51 -1.54 7.35 19.26
N LEU A 52 -0.64 8.19 19.78
CA LEU A 52 0.37 7.77 20.76
C LEU A 52 -0.29 7.24 22.04
N ARG A 53 -1.29 7.93 22.58
CA ARG A 53 -2.02 7.47 23.77
C ARG A 53 -2.68 6.14 23.53
N GLN A 54 -3.37 5.98 22.40
CA GLN A 54 -4.06 4.74 22.04
C GLN A 54 -3.05 3.59 21.91
N HIS A 55 -1.95 3.79 21.19
CA HIS A 55 -0.90 2.79 21.02
C HIS A 55 -0.34 2.31 22.38
N PHE A 56 -0.02 3.23 23.29
CA PHE A 56 0.48 2.84 24.61
C PHE A 56 -0.58 2.23 25.52
N ILE A 57 -1.87 2.52 25.33
CA ILE A 57 -2.97 1.82 26.02
C ILE A 57 -3.02 0.36 25.55
N ASP A 58 -3.00 0.15 24.23
CA ASP A 58 -3.10 -1.18 23.63
C ASP A 58 -1.85 -2.04 23.97
N LEU A 59 -0.67 -1.43 23.95
CA LEU A 59 0.58 -2.08 24.32
C LEU A 59 0.57 -2.50 25.80
N LYS A 60 0.14 -1.61 26.71
CA LYS A 60 0.02 -1.94 28.13
C LYS A 60 -0.94 -3.10 28.35
N ALA A 61 -2.12 -3.05 27.72
CA ALA A 61 -3.10 -4.13 27.83
C ALA A 61 -2.53 -5.47 27.35
N SER A 62 -1.78 -5.45 26.24
CA SER A 62 -1.14 -6.65 25.68
C SER A 62 -0.05 -7.21 26.59
N ILE A 63 0.84 -6.36 27.13
CA ILE A 63 1.90 -6.78 28.06
C ILE A 63 1.30 -7.32 29.36
N THR A 64 0.30 -6.63 29.93
CA THR A 64 -0.39 -7.09 31.14
C THR A 64 -1.00 -8.46 30.93
N LYS A 65 -1.72 -8.66 29.81
CA LYS A 65 -2.31 -9.96 29.48
C LYS A 65 -1.25 -11.08 29.42
N LEU A 66 -0.11 -10.84 28.76
CA LEU A 66 0.97 -11.84 28.68
C LEU A 66 1.59 -12.16 30.04
N LEU A 67 1.70 -11.17 30.93
CA LEU A 67 2.18 -11.37 32.29
C LEU A 67 1.18 -12.18 33.12
N ASP A 68 -0.11 -11.88 33.01
CA ASP A 68 -1.19 -12.60 33.70
C ASP A 68 -1.25 -14.07 33.23
N GLU A 69 -1.17 -14.32 31.91
CA GLU A 69 -1.12 -15.67 31.33
C GLU A 69 0.10 -16.46 31.84
N ARG A 70 1.26 -15.81 31.95
CA ARG A 70 2.46 -16.47 32.49
C ARG A 70 2.33 -16.77 33.98
N GLN A 71 1.75 -15.86 34.75
CA GLN A 71 1.47 -16.08 36.16
C GLN A 71 0.52 -17.26 36.36
N GLU A 72 -0.56 -17.33 35.58
CA GLU A 72 -1.53 -18.41 35.65
C GLU A 72 -0.87 -19.76 35.32
N THR A 73 -0.01 -19.80 34.30
CA THR A 73 0.75 -21.01 33.95
C THR A 73 1.60 -21.52 35.13
N LEU A 74 2.34 -20.63 35.81
CA LEU A 74 3.18 -21.00 36.95
C LEU A 74 2.35 -21.49 38.14
N ILE A 75 1.19 -20.87 38.40
CA ILE A 75 0.27 -21.31 39.45
C ILE A 75 -0.30 -22.69 39.12
N GLN A 76 -0.66 -22.95 37.85
CA GLN A 76 -1.14 -24.26 37.42
C GLN A 76 -0.07 -25.34 37.57
N GLU A 77 1.20 -25.04 37.28
CA GLU A 77 2.33 -25.95 37.52
C GLU A 77 2.46 -26.31 39.01
N VAL A 78 2.36 -25.30 39.90
CA VAL A 78 2.37 -25.50 41.37
C VAL A 78 1.20 -26.40 41.81
N SER A 79 -0.02 -26.09 41.37
CA SER A 79 -1.21 -26.87 41.72
C SER A 79 -1.15 -28.31 41.20
N ALA A 80 -0.59 -28.54 40.01
CA ALA A 80 -0.41 -29.88 39.46
C ALA A 80 0.56 -30.71 40.31
N ILE A 81 1.72 -30.14 40.68
CA ILE A 81 2.70 -30.81 41.55
C ILE A 81 2.08 -31.10 42.93
N GLU A 82 1.35 -30.15 43.50
CA GLU A 82 0.65 -30.33 44.78
C GLU A 82 -0.34 -31.51 44.70
N GLN A 83 -1.22 -31.50 43.69
CA GLN A 83 -2.25 -32.52 43.53
C GLN A 83 -1.66 -33.93 43.31
N ASP A 84 -0.61 -34.04 42.49
CA ASP A 84 0.03 -35.32 42.18
C ASP A 84 0.76 -35.92 43.38
N ASN A 85 1.25 -35.09 44.31
CA ASN A 85 2.07 -35.55 45.43
C ASN A 85 1.31 -35.65 46.77
N ILE A 86 0.17 -34.98 46.94
CA ILE A 86 -0.68 -35.15 48.14
C ILE A 86 -1.38 -36.50 48.13
N LYS A 87 -1.88 -36.97 46.97
CA LYS A 87 -2.71 -38.18 46.91
C LYS A 87 -2.03 -39.43 47.49
N PRO A 88 -0.74 -39.74 47.21
CA PRO A 88 -0.06 -40.85 47.86
C PRO A 88 0.03 -40.70 49.39
N LEU A 89 0.20 -39.47 49.88
CA LEU A 89 0.25 -39.18 51.32
C LEU A 89 -1.11 -39.39 51.98
N ASP A 90 -2.20 -38.98 51.33
CA ASP A 90 -3.57 -39.25 51.79
C ASP A 90 -3.84 -40.77 51.87
N ASP A 91 -3.37 -41.53 50.89
CA ASP A 91 -3.52 -42.99 50.88
C ASP A 91 -2.66 -43.66 51.97
N CYS A 92 -1.43 -43.18 52.20
CA CYS A 92 -0.61 -43.58 53.36
C CYS A 92 -1.31 -43.26 54.69
N GLN A 93 -1.92 -42.07 54.82
CA GLN A 93 -2.67 -41.70 56.03
C GLN A 93 -3.83 -42.65 56.28
N LYS A 94 -4.64 -42.98 55.25
CA LYS A 94 -5.75 -43.94 55.40
C LYS A 94 -5.27 -45.32 55.85
N LEU A 95 -4.15 -45.81 55.31
CA LEU A 95 -3.57 -47.08 55.73
C LEU A 95 -3.15 -47.07 57.20
N LEU A 96 -2.52 -45.97 57.65
CA LEU A 96 -2.16 -45.79 59.05
C LEU A 96 -3.40 -45.70 59.95
N GLU A 97 -4.41 -44.93 59.57
CA GLU A 97 -5.67 -44.82 60.33
C GLU A 97 -6.39 -46.18 60.44
N GLN A 98 -6.43 -46.97 59.37
CA GLN A 98 -6.98 -48.33 59.39
C GLN A 98 -6.17 -49.26 60.29
N GLY A 99 -4.83 -49.17 60.24
CA GLY A 99 -3.94 -49.92 61.11
C GLY A 99 -4.15 -49.59 62.59
N VAL A 100 -4.26 -48.30 62.93
CA VAL A 100 -4.54 -47.84 64.30
C VAL A 100 -5.90 -48.35 64.78
N ASN A 101 -6.96 -48.19 63.99
CA ASN A 101 -8.29 -48.69 64.36
C ASN A 101 -8.30 -50.21 64.60
N THR A 102 -7.62 -50.97 63.73
CA THR A 102 -7.51 -52.43 63.88
C THR A 102 -6.74 -52.80 65.15
N ALA A 103 -5.65 -52.07 65.45
CA ALA A 103 -4.87 -52.27 66.67
C ALA A 103 -5.70 -51.94 67.93
N ASP A 104 -6.46 -50.84 67.92
CA ASP A 104 -7.35 -50.45 69.02
C ASP A 104 -8.45 -51.49 69.29
N ASP A 105 -9.04 -52.06 68.24
CA ASP A 105 -10.05 -53.10 68.38
C ASP A 105 -9.45 -54.41 68.92
N LEU A 106 -8.26 -54.79 68.46
CA LEU A 106 -7.51 -55.92 69.01
C LEU A 106 -7.15 -55.70 70.49
N LEU A 107 -6.72 -54.49 70.86
CA LEU A 107 -6.40 -54.14 72.25
C LEU A 107 -7.63 -54.28 73.14
N LYS A 108 -8.79 -53.74 72.74
CA LYS A 108 -10.05 -53.91 73.47
C LYS A 108 -10.45 -55.37 73.62
N GLU A 109 -10.37 -56.16 72.55
CA GLU A 109 -10.67 -57.61 72.58
C GLU A 109 -9.72 -58.35 73.52
N GLY A 110 -8.42 -58.02 73.49
CA GLY A 110 -7.40 -58.57 74.37
C GLY A 110 -7.62 -58.21 75.84
N GLU A 111 -7.88 -56.94 76.15
CA GLU A 111 -8.16 -56.47 77.52
C GLU A 111 -9.41 -57.15 78.11
N MET A 112 -10.47 -57.29 77.31
CA MET A 112 -11.68 -58.03 77.72
C MET A 112 -11.41 -59.53 77.91
N ALA A 113 -10.63 -60.16 77.03
CA ALA A 113 -10.28 -61.58 77.12
C ALA A 113 -9.42 -61.88 78.38
N VAL A 114 -8.55 -60.95 78.78
CA VAL A 114 -7.70 -61.08 79.98
C VAL A 114 -8.46 -60.74 81.27
N SER A 115 -9.37 -59.76 81.23
CA SER A 115 -10.16 -59.33 82.41
C SER A 115 -11.34 -60.26 82.74
N GLY A 116 -11.67 -61.20 81.85
CA GLY A 116 -12.75 -62.17 82.03
C GLY A 116 -12.51 -63.10 83.22
N ILE A 117 -13.21 -62.85 84.33
CA ILE A 117 -13.24 -63.72 85.51
C ILE A 117 -13.93 -65.03 85.12
N ALA A 118 -13.14 -66.11 85.01
CA ALA A 118 -13.53 -67.51 84.75
C ALA A 118 -13.92 -67.87 83.30
N GLY A 119 -12.90 -68.24 82.50
CA GLY A 119 -12.95 -69.53 81.80
C GLY A 119 -13.64 -69.62 80.44
N ASN A 120 -13.71 -68.55 79.63
CA ASN A 120 -14.04 -68.70 78.21
C ASN A 120 -12.76 -68.81 77.37
N ASN A 121 -12.10 -69.98 77.41
CA ASN A 121 -10.86 -70.28 76.66
C ASN A 121 -10.97 -69.98 75.16
N GLU A 122 -12.19 -70.01 74.62
CA GLU A 122 -12.50 -69.69 73.23
C GLU A 122 -12.19 -68.23 72.87
N ASN A 123 -12.48 -67.28 73.77
CA ASN A 123 -12.19 -65.85 73.55
C ASN A 123 -10.68 -65.57 73.55
N LEU A 124 -9.95 -66.23 74.46
CA LEU A 124 -8.49 -66.10 74.54
C LEU A 124 -7.82 -66.73 73.30
N TYR A 125 -8.32 -67.88 72.86
CA TYR A 125 -7.85 -68.56 71.65
C TYR A 125 -8.14 -67.74 70.39
N ASN A 126 -9.33 -67.16 70.27
CA ASN A 126 -9.72 -66.29 69.15
C ASN A 126 -8.88 -65.01 69.09
N PHE A 127 -8.67 -64.35 70.23
CA PHE A 127 -7.75 -63.21 70.32
C PHE A 127 -6.33 -63.61 69.91
N THR A 128 -5.77 -64.68 70.47
CA THR A 128 -4.40 -65.13 70.20
C THR A 128 -4.21 -65.45 68.71
N ASN A 129 -5.19 -66.10 68.08
CA ASN A 129 -5.17 -66.38 66.64
C ASN A 129 -5.26 -65.12 65.79
N LYS A 130 -6.13 -64.15 66.16
CA LYS A 130 -6.22 -62.86 65.47
C LYS A 130 -4.92 -62.05 65.62
N ALA A 131 -4.33 -62.02 66.80
CA ALA A 131 -3.07 -61.32 67.06
C ALA A 131 -1.91 -61.91 66.22
N LEU A 132 -1.84 -63.24 66.12
CA LEU A 132 -0.87 -63.94 65.25
C LEU A 132 -1.01 -63.58 63.76
N HIS A 133 -2.23 -63.27 63.30
CA HIS A 133 -2.48 -62.92 61.90
C HIS A 133 -2.32 -61.42 61.59
N ASN A 134 -2.35 -60.53 62.58
CA ASN A 134 -2.33 -59.08 62.37
C ASN A 134 -0.92 -58.45 62.25
N GLN A 135 0.14 -59.27 62.12
CA GLN A 135 1.51 -58.83 61.84
C GLN A 135 1.95 -57.58 62.65
N LEU A 136 1.73 -57.64 63.97
CA LEU A 136 1.96 -56.52 64.91
C LEU A 136 3.41 -56.00 64.95
N ASP A 137 4.35 -56.74 64.35
CA ASP A 137 5.78 -56.40 64.29
C ASP A 137 6.16 -55.59 63.03
N SER A 138 5.22 -55.30 62.13
CA SER A 138 5.48 -54.53 60.90
C SER A 138 4.63 -53.26 60.83
N LEU A 139 5.28 -52.11 60.62
CA LEU A 139 4.63 -50.82 60.40
C LEU A 139 4.70 -50.43 58.91
N PRO A 140 3.70 -49.71 58.37
CA PRO A 140 3.80 -49.13 57.05
C PRO A 140 4.95 -48.13 56.99
N GLU A 141 5.69 -48.13 55.88
CA GLU A 141 6.76 -47.14 55.65
C GLU A 141 6.15 -45.78 55.30
N VAL A 142 6.69 -44.72 55.90
CA VAL A 142 6.28 -43.33 55.64
C VAL A 142 7.46 -42.61 55.00
N PRO A 143 7.27 -41.92 53.87
CA PRO A 143 8.35 -41.19 53.22
C PRO A 143 8.92 -40.12 54.15
N SER A 144 10.23 -39.96 54.13
CA SER A 144 10.91 -38.89 54.86
C SER A 144 10.60 -37.53 54.22
N LEU A 145 10.70 -36.44 55.00
CA LEU A 145 10.41 -35.08 54.48
C LEU A 145 11.32 -34.66 53.32
N VAL A 146 12.50 -35.27 53.19
CA VAL A 146 13.43 -35.00 52.08
C VAL A 146 12.96 -35.69 50.79
N GLU A 147 12.18 -36.75 50.90
CA GLU A 147 11.60 -37.49 49.77
C GLU A 147 10.27 -36.88 49.31
N VAL A 148 9.68 -35.97 50.09
CA VAL A 148 8.47 -35.23 49.73
C VAL A 148 8.86 -33.92 49.02
N PRO A 149 8.25 -33.58 47.87
CA PRO A 149 8.54 -32.33 47.17
C PRO A 149 8.33 -31.07 48.03
N CYS A 150 9.28 -30.14 47.97
CA CYS A 150 9.19 -28.81 48.56
C CYS A 150 9.04 -27.77 47.46
N LEU A 151 7.81 -27.27 47.25
CA LEU A 151 7.51 -26.32 46.18
C LEU A 151 8.16 -24.96 46.45
N SER A 152 8.90 -24.44 45.48
CA SER A 152 9.48 -23.10 45.50
C SER A 152 9.53 -22.53 44.08
N ALA A 153 9.47 -21.20 43.97
CA ALA A 153 9.59 -20.50 42.70
C ALA A 153 10.85 -19.64 42.69
N GLN A 154 11.66 -19.78 41.66
CA GLN A 154 12.78 -18.88 41.40
C GLN A 154 12.33 -17.81 40.41
N LEU A 155 12.42 -16.55 40.83
CA LEU A 155 12.02 -15.38 40.05
C LEU A 155 13.25 -14.51 39.82
N ASP A 156 13.61 -14.28 38.56
CA ASP A 156 14.75 -13.43 38.21
C ASP A 156 14.29 -11.99 37.92
N ASP A 157 15.01 -11.01 38.47
CA ASP A 157 14.69 -9.57 38.30
C ASP A 157 15.24 -8.96 37.00
N ILE A 158 15.85 -9.77 36.12
CA ILE A 158 16.50 -9.30 34.88
C ILE A 158 15.53 -8.76 33.82
N PHE A 159 14.24 -9.13 33.93
CA PHE A 159 13.22 -8.75 32.95
C PHE A 159 12.96 -7.25 32.94
N LEU A 160 12.89 -6.61 34.11
CA LEU A 160 12.55 -5.18 34.23
C LEU A 160 13.59 -4.27 33.55
N PRO A 161 14.91 -4.46 33.75
CA PRO A 161 15.93 -3.71 33.00
C PRO A 161 15.82 -3.87 31.48
N LEU A 162 15.64 -5.11 30.98
CA LEU A 162 15.52 -5.39 29.55
C LEU A 162 14.30 -4.69 28.93
N VAL A 163 13.15 -4.80 29.59
CA VAL A 163 11.90 -4.18 29.14
C VAL A 163 12.00 -2.66 29.19
N ARG A 164 12.63 -2.09 30.23
CA ARG A 164 12.86 -0.64 30.32
C ARG A 164 13.64 -0.12 29.11
N ASP A 165 14.73 -0.79 28.75
CA ASP A 165 15.58 -0.37 27.63
C ASP A 165 14.83 -0.45 26.30
N LEU A 166 13.95 -1.43 26.14
CA LEU A 166 13.07 -1.54 24.97
C LEU A 166 12.01 -0.43 24.96
N ILE A 167 11.32 -0.20 26.08
CA ILE A 167 10.28 0.84 26.20
C ILE A 167 10.85 2.23 25.88
N CYS A 168 12.06 2.54 26.35
CA CYS A 168 12.71 3.83 26.06
C CYS A 168 13.00 4.07 24.57
N LYS A 169 12.96 3.02 23.73
CA LYS A 169 13.20 3.10 22.29
C LYS A 169 11.91 2.99 21.46
N LEU A 170 10.75 2.83 22.11
CA LEU A 170 9.47 2.67 21.40
C LEU A 170 8.96 4.00 20.86
N GLY A 171 8.78 4.04 19.54
CA GLY A 171 8.23 5.16 18.81
C GLY A 171 9.20 6.33 18.65
N SER A 172 8.87 7.22 17.72
CA SER A 172 9.59 8.46 17.49
C SER A 172 8.61 9.52 16.98
N VAL A 173 8.75 10.75 17.43
CA VAL A 173 7.97 11.88 16.93
C VAL A 173 8.84 12.66 15.96
N ALA A 174 8.36 12.84 14.73
CA ALA A 174 9.00 13.67 13.73
C ALA A 174 8.19 14.95 13.51
N SER A 175 8.89 16.06 13.29
CA SER A 175 8.25 17.36 12.98
C SER A 175 7.77 17.45 11.54
N ARG A 176 8.25 16.55 10.68
CA ARG A 176 7.92 16.48 9.25
C ARG A 176 7.79 15.02 8.84
N PRO A 177 6.81 14.66 7.98
CA PRO A 177 6.83 13.39 7.29
C PRO A 177 8.10 13.28 6.44
N PRO A 178 8.73 12.09 6.33
CA PRO A 178 9.97 11.92 5.57
C PRO A 178 9.78 12.10 4.05
N VAL A 179 8.53 12.13 3.58
CA VAL A 179 8.16 12.32 2.17
C VAL A 179 7.00 13.30 2.01
N GLN A 180 7.00 14.03 0.90
CA GLN A 180 5.89 14.89 0.49
C GLN A 180 5.60 14.71 -1.00
N MET A 181 4.35 14.96 -1.38
CA MET A 181 3.99 15.05 -2.80
C MET A 181 4.55 16.34 -3.39
N GLU A 182 5.22 16.19 -4.51
CA GLU A 182 5.92 17.25 -5.22
C GLU A 182 5.07 17.79 -6.37
N GLU A 183 4.54 16.89 -7.19
CA GLU A 183 3.76 17.25 -8.38
C GLU A 183 2.52 16.35 -8.54
N LEU A 184 1.42 16.95 -8.99
CA LEU A 184 0.23 16.29 -9.49
C LEU A 184 0.04 16.73 -10.94
N ILE A 185 0.27 15.82 -11.88
CA ILE A 185 0.23 16.15 -13.31
C ILE A 185 -0.96 15.45 -13.96
N GLU A 186 -1.90 16.24 -14.49
CA GLU A 186 -3.07 15.71 -15.20
C GLU A 186 -2.66 14.85 -16.39
N ARG A 187 -3.36 13.73 -16.55
CA ARG A 187 -3.28 12.83 -17.70
C ARG A 187 -4.70 12.43 -18.15
N PRO A 188 -4.90 12.04 -19.42
CA PRO A 188 -6.17 11.52 -19.90
C PRO A 188 -6.70 10.37 -19.02
N GLY A 189 -7.80 10.59 -18.29
CA GLY A 189 -8.35 9.60 -17.36
C GLY A 189 -7.45 9.17 -16.21
N ALA A 190 -6.43 9.97 -15.89
CA ALA A 190 -5.39 9.62 -14.94
C ALA A 190 -4.73 10.87 -14.30
N ILE A 191 -3.96 10.65 -13.23
CA ILE A 191 -3.11 11.68 -12.62
C ILE A 191 -1.76 11.03 -12.31
N LEU A 192 -0.67 11.61 -12.81
CA LEU A 192 0.68 11.23 -12.40
C LEU A 192 1.00 11.94 -11.09
N VAL A 193 1.26 11.14 -10.05
CA VAL A 193 1.62 11.65 -8.73
C VAL A 193 3.12 11.44 -8.54
N ARG A 194 3.85 12.51 -8.22
CA ARG A 194 5.28 12.48 -7.89
C ARG A 194 5.50 12.89 -6.45
N TRP A 195 6.47 12.28 -5.79
CA TRP A 195 6.85 12.62 -4.43
C TRP A 195 8.36 12.64 -4.25
N CYS A 196 8.81 13.46 -3.32
CA CYS A 196 10.20 13.60 -2.97
C CYS A 196 10.43 13.31 -1.49
N LYS A 197 11.68 12.95 -1.17
CA LYS A 197 12.13 12.80 0.20
C LYS A 197 12.41 14.20 0.78
N CYS A 198 11.91 14.46 1.98
CA CYS A 198 12.11 15.74 2.67
C CYS A 198 13.09 15.65 3.83
N ASP A 199 13.52 14.43 4.17
CA ASP A 199 14.49 14.13 5.22
C ASP A 199 15.68 13.39 4.59
N ASP A 200 16.81 14.08 4.45
CA ASP A 200 18.01 13.55 3.82
C ASP A 200 18.63 12.38 4.59
N ASP A 201 18.37 12.28 5.90
CA ASP A 201 18.89 11.21 6.74
C ASP A 201 18.03 9.93 6.66
N PHE A 202 16.77 10.04 6.25
CA PHE A 202 15.87 8.90 6.11
C PHE A 202 16.23 8.03 4.89
N VAL A 203 16.38 6.72 5.07
CA VAL A 203 16.66 5.78 3.98
C VAL A 203 15.39 5.01 3.63
N ALA A 204 14.65 5.51 2.64
CA ALA A 204 13.42 4.89 2.15
C ALA A 204 13.72 3.56 1.44
N GLN A 205 12.95 2.54 1.77
CA GLN A 205 12.93 1.23 1.10
C GLN A 205 11.71 1.14 0.18
N ASP A 206 10.54 1.48 0.72
CA ASP A 206 9.27 1.47 -0.01
C ASP A 206 8.48 2.76 0.26
N TYR A 207 7.67 3.13 -0.71
CA TYR A 207 6.63 4.14 -0.63
C TYR A 207 5.26 3.50 -0.73
N ARG A 208 4.26 4.16 -0.16
CA ARG A 208 2.86 3.76 -0.26
C ARG A 208 2.04 5.00 -0.61
N LEU A 209 1.42 4.96 -1.79
CA LEU A 209 0.51 6.00 -2.27
C LEU A 209 -0.93 5.56 -2.07
N GLN A 210 -1.74 6.46 -1.53
CA GLN A 210 -3.17 6.31 -1.40
C GLN A 210 -3.92 7.44 -2.08
N TYR A 211 -5.14 7.15 -2.51
CA TYR A 211 -6.09 8.15 -2.96
C TYR A 211 -7.50 7.90 -2.45
N ARG A 212 -8.35 8.92 -2.52
CA ARG A 212 -9.80 8.80 -2.36
C ARG A 212 -10.52 9.83 -3.20
N LYS A 213 -11.77 9.56 -3.57
CA LYS A 213 -12.68 10.63 -4.01
C LYS A 213 -12.86 11.62 -2.87
N ASN A 214 -12.97 12.92 -3.16
CA ASN A 214 -13.18 13.93 -2.12
C ASN A 214 -14.52 13.71 -1.37
N THR A 215 -15.50 13.08 -2.01
CA THR A 215 -16.77 12.65 -1.41
C THR A 215 -16.67 11.33 -0.63
N GLY A 216 -15.56 10.61 -0.74
CA GLY A 216 -15.34 9.30 -0.10
C GLY A 216 -14.77 9.42 1.31
N SER A 217 -15.17 8.50 2.19
CA SER A 217 -14.67 8.47 3.58
C SER A 217 -13.32 7.77 3.73
N HIS A 218 -12.97 6.83 2.85
CA HIS A 218 -11.80 5.96 2.99
C HIS A 218 -10.78 6.16 1.88
N TYR A 219 -9.51 6.07 2.26
CA TYR A 219 -8.37 6.01 1.35
C TYR A 219 -8.10 4.58 0.92
N GLU A 220 -7.77 4.40 -0.35
CA GLU A 220 -7.40 3.12 -0.96
C GLU A 220 -5.95 3.16 -1.44
N ASP A 221 -5.25 2.03 -1.31
CA ASP A 221 -3.89 1.88 -1.82
C ASP A 221 -3.91 1.77 -3.34
N VAL A 222 -3.11 2.61 -4.00
CA VAL A 222 -2.93 2.56 -5.46
C VAL A 222 -1.52 2.12 -5.84
N TYR A 223 -0.54 2.29 -4.96
CA TYR A 223 0.83 1.88 -5.21
C TYR A 223 1.58 1.56 -3.91
N VAL A 224 2.38 0.49 -3.96
CA VAL A 224 3.39 0.15 -2.95
C VAL A 224 4.65 -0.32 -3.67
N GLY A 225 5.78 0.35 -3.43
CA GLY A 225 7.06 -0.01 -4.04
C GLY A 225 8.10 1.10 -3.91
N SER A 226 9.25 0.93 -4.56
CA SER A 226 10.43 1.82 -4.42
C SER A 226 10.44 3.06 -5.31
N GLU A 227 9.55 3.16 -6.28
CA GLU A 227 9.51 4.30 -7.23
C GLU A 227 8.99 5.56 -6.54
N SER A 228 9.45 6.73 -7.01
CA SER A 228 9.05 8.04 -6.49
C SER A 228 7.93 8.71 -7.28
N GLU A 229 7.35 7.98 -8.23
CA GLU A 229 6.20 8.43 -9.02
C GLU A 229 5.28 7.28 -9.39
N PHE A 230 4.00 7.57 -9.55
CA PHE A 230 3.04 6.58 -10.00
C PHE A 230 1.86 7.21 -10.76
N LEU A 231 1.51 6.60 -11.89
CA LEU A 231 0.37 7.03 -12.71
C LEU A 231 -0.92 6.38 -12.19
N VAL A 232 -1.73 7.15 -11.47
CA VAL A 232 -3.02 6.70 -10.97
C VAL A 232 -4.03 6.79 -12.12
N LEU A 233 -4.43 5.63 -12.64
CA LEU A 233 -5.44 5.49 -13.68
C LEU A 233 -6.85 5.48 -13.09
N GLN A 234 -7.87 5.51 -13.95
CA GLN A 234 -9.29 5.39 -13.54
C GLN A 234 -9.77 6.61 -12.74
N ILE A 235 -9.25 7.78 -13.07
CA ILE A 235 -9.70 9.04 -12.50
C ILE A 235 -10.85 9.55 -13.37
N ASP A 236 -12.02 9.69 -12.75
CA ASP A 236 -13.18 10.31 -13.38
C ASP A 236 -12.88 11.79 -13.69
N PRO A 237 -13.09 12.25 -14.95
CA PRO A 237 -12.87 13.64 -15.30
C PRO A 237 -13.76 14.58 -14.48
N HIS A 238 -13.21 15.73 -14.10
CA HIS A 238 -13.87 16.78 -13.30
C HIS A 238 -14.34 16.32 -11.91
N VAL A 239 -13.77 15.23 -11.39
CA VAL A 239 -13.97 14.79 -10.00
C VAL A 239 -12.69 15.03 -9.21
N ASP A 240 -12.83 15.65 -8.05
CA ASP A 240 -11.71 15.87 -7.12
C ASP A 240 -11.35 14.58 -6.39
N TYR A 241 -10.05 14.26 -6.40
CA TYR A 241 -9.45 13.18 -5.63
C TYR A 241 -8.41 13.75 -4.68
N GLN A 242 -8.32 13.18 -3.49
CA GLN A 242 -7.31 13.53 -2.50
C GLN A 242 -6.27 12.41 -2.44
N PHE A 243 -5.00 12.78 -2.55
CA PHE A 243 -3.85 11.87 -2.56
C PHE A 243 -3.02 12.06 -1.29
N ARG A 244 -2.34 11.01 -0.83
CA ARG A 244 -1.34 11.07 0.24
C ARG A 244 -0.32 9.95 0.08
N VAL A 245 0.93 10.21 0.47
CA VAL A 245 2.02 9.25 0.40
C VAL A 245 2.72 9.11 1.74
N CYS A 246 3.16 7.89 2.08
CA CYS A 246 4.08 7.64 3.19
C CYS A 246 5.23 6.75 2.73
N ALA A 247 6.23 6.59 3.58
CA ALA A 247 7.39 5.77 3.28
C ALA A 247 7.70 4.81 4.43
N ARG A 248 8.43 3.75 4.12
CA ARG A 248 8.99 2.82 5.09
C ARG A 248 10.47 2.70 4.82
N GLY A 249 11.28 2.69 5.87
CA GLY A 249 12.73 2.81 5.76
C GLY A 249 13.45 2.49 7.06
N ASP A 250 14.77 2.65 7.05
CA ASP A 250 15.65 2.51 8.22
C ASP A 250 15.54 1.15 8.94
N GLY A 251 15.26 0.08 8.19
CA GLY A 251 15.07 -1.27 8.74
C GLY A 251 13.80 -1.44 9.58
N ARG A 252 12.90 -0.43 9.60
CA ARG A 252 11.62 -0.50 10.29
C ARG A 252 10.57 -1.14 9.38
N GLN A 253 9.66 -1.92 9.97
CA GLN A 253 8.50 -2.47 9.24
C GLN A 253 7.31 -1.51 9.18
N GLU A 254 7.27 -0.54 10.10
CA GLU A 254 6.19 0.43 10.20
C GLU A 254 6.30 1.51 9.13
N TRP A 255 5.13 1.93 8.62
CA TRP A 255 5.03 3.07 7.73
C TRP A 255 5.20 4.38 8.49
N SER A 256 5.85 5.35 7.87
CA SER A 256 5.96 6.72 8.37
C SER A 256 4.59 7.39 8.45
N PRO A 257 4.50 8.54 9.14
CA PRO A 257 3.38 9.46 8.95
C PRO A 257 3.17 9.80 7.47
N TRP A 258 1.92 10.07 7.12
CA TRP A 258 1.52 10.48 5.77
C TRP A 258 1.97 11.91 5.45
N SER A 259 2.19 12.18 4.16
CA SER A 259 2.35 13.52 3.60
C SER A 259 1.11 14.38 3.87
N VAL A 260 1.24 15.69 3.66
CA VAL A 260 0.05 16.55 3.57
C VAL A 260 -0.78 16.07 2.39
N PRO A 261 -2.09 15.81 2.57
CA PRO A 261 -2.92 15.42 1.45
C PRO A 261 -3.07 16.56 0.45
N GLN A 262 -2.99 16.25 -0.85
CA GLN A 262 -3.22 17.21 -1.93
C GLN A 262 -4.40 16.75 -2.78
N THR A 263 -5.14 17.72 -3.29
CA THR A 263 -6.29 17.46 -4.17
C THR A 263 -5.86 17.61 -5.61
N GLY A 264 -6.20 16.63 -6.44
CA GLY A 264 -6.03 16.67 -7.89
C GLY A 264 -7.31 16.22 -8.59
N CYS A 265 -7.55 16.77 -9.77
CA CYS A 265 -8.58 16.30 -10.69
C CYS A 265 -7.98 16.26 -12.10
N THR A 266 -8.60 15.53 -13.02
CA THR A 266 -8.24 15.59 -14.44
C THR A 266 -9.40 16.20 -15.21
N THR A 267 -9.10 17.11 -16.12
CA THR A 267 -10.07 17.63 -17.11
C THR A 267 -10.06 16.83 -18.40
N LEU A 268 -9.13 15.88 -18.52
CA LEU A 268 -8.80 15.18 -19.76
C LEU A 268 -9.57 13.85 -19.83
N VAL A 269 -10.31 13.68 -20.92
CA VAL A 269 -11.12 12.48 -21.17
C VAL A 269 -10.20 11.26 -21.38
N PRO A 270 -10.52 10.08 -20.78
CA PRO A 270 -9.72 8.87 -20.96
C PRO A 270 -9.54 8.48 -22.43
N HIS A 271 -8.36 7.95 -22.76
CA HIS A 271 -8.12 7.37 -24.07
C HIS A 271 -8.85 6.04 -24.22
N GLU A 272 -9.80 5.98 -25.16
CA GLU A 272 -10.61 4.79 -25.46
C GLU A 272 -10.54 4.44 -26.95
N TRP A 273 -10.49 3.14 -27.25
CA TRP A 273 -10.70 2.59 -28.59
C TRP A 273 -12.17 2.69 -29.00
N SER A 274 -12.42 2.84 -30.31
CA SER A 274 -13.78 2.86 -30.87
C SER A 274 -14.45 1.49 -30.72
N PRO A 275 -15.64 1.40 -30.11
CA PRO A 275 -16.37 0.14 -29.99
C PRO A 275 -17.00 -0.30 -31.32
N GLY A 276 -17.31 -1.59 -31.44
CA GLY A 276 -18.09 -2.12 -32.56
C GLY A 276 -17.35 -2.23 -33.89
N TYR A 277 -16.01 -2.24 -33.87
CA TYR A 277 -15.19 -2.42 -35.05
C TYR A 277 -14.86 -3.90 -35.26
N ASP A 278 -15.31 -4.47 -36.38
CA ASP A 278 -15.05 -5.87 -36.72
C ASP A 278 -13.54 -6.14 -36.83
N GLY A 279 -13.11 -7.27 -36.29
CA GLY A 279 -11.69 -7.64 -36.22
C GLY A 279 -11.00 -7.31 -34.89
N TYR A 280 -11.63 -6.55 -33.99
CA TYR A 280 -11.06 -6.22 -32.69
C TYR A 280 -12.02 -6.48 -31.54
N SER A 281 -11.49 -7.05 -30.46
CA SER A 281 -12.19 -7.25 -29.20
C SER A 281 -11.62 -6.31 -28.15
N LEU A 282 -12.50 -5.57 -27.47
CA LEU A 282 -12.10 -4.57 -26.48
C LEU A 282 -12.28 -5.06 -25.05
N SER A 283 -11.46 -4.55 -24.12
CA SER A 283 -11.74 -4.67 -22.68
C SER A 283 -13.04 -3.94 -22.28
N SER A 284 -13.56 -4.24 -21.10
CA SER A 284 -14.72 -3.54 -20.52
C SER A 284 -14.51 -2.01 -20.44
N ARG A 285 -13.27 -1.59 -20.18
CA ARG A 285 -12.85 -0.19 -20.12
C ARG A 285 -12.51 0.43 -21.48
N ARG A 286 -12.56 -0.35 -22.56
CA ARG A 286 -12.23 0.07 -23.93
C ARG A 286 -10.84 0.68 -24.12
N ASN A 287 -9.91 0.42 -23.20
CA ASN A 287 -8.52 0.88 -23.29
C ASN A 287 -7.57 -0.23 -23.77
N ILE A 288 -8.03 -1.48 -23.86
CA ILE A 288 -7.27 -2.58 -24.44
C ILE A 288 -7.99 -3.07 -25.69
N ALA A 289 -7.27 -3.19 -26.80
CA ALA A 289 -7.75 -3.77 -28.04
C ALA A 289 -6.97 -5.04 -28.37
N LEU A 290 -7.68 -6.12 -28.67
CA LEU A 290 -7.13 -7.41 -29.12
C LEU A 290 -7.55 -7.65 -30.57
N ARG A 291 -6.59 -7.87 -31.47
CA ARG A 291 -6.84 -8.33 -32.83
C ARG A 291 -7.29 -9.79 -32.80
N ASN A 292 -8.53 -10.04 -33.22
CA ASN A 292 -9.16 -11.37 -33.24
C ASN A 292 -9.12 -12.00 -34.65
N ASP A 293 -9.71 -13.20 -34.79
CA ASP A 293 -9.66 -13.98 -36.03
C ASP A 293 -10.62 -13.48 -37.14
N CYS A 294 -11.47 -12.48 -36.86
CA CYS A 294 -12.36 -11.92 -37.88
C CYS A 294 -11.56 -11.12 -38.92
N VAL A 295 -12.11 -10.99 -40.13
CA VAL A 295 -11.54 -10.11 -41.15
C VAL A 295 -11.59 -8.67 -40.65
N SER A 296 -10.46 -7.97 -40.69
CA SER A 296 -10.39 -6.56 -40.40
C SER A 296 -10.35 -5.79 -41.71
N HIS A 297 -11.11 -4.69 -41.77
CA HIS A 297 -11.22 -3.84 -42.95
C HIS A 297 -10.40 -2.55 -42.85
N GLY A 298 -9.47 -2.45 -41.88
CA GLY A 298 -8.61 -1.28 -41.71
C GLY A 298 -8.20 -1.02 -40.26
N ALA A 299 -7.76 0.22 -40.00
CA ALA A 299 -7.27 0.62 -38.69
C ALA A 299 -8.41 0.79 -37.67
N LEU A 300 -8.19 0.29 -36.46
CA LEU A 300 -8.96 0.61 -35.27
C LEU A 300 -8.53 1.97 -34.73
N TYR A 301 -9.45 2.93 -34.68
CA TYR A 301 -9.18 4.28 -34.18
C TYR A 301 -9.67 4.50 -32.75
N SER A 302 -9.15 5.55 -32.10
CA SER A 302 -9.69 6.11 -30.87
C SER A 302 -11.14 6.56 -31.07
N LYS A 303 -11.95 6.47 -30.01
CA LYS A 303 -13.37 6.82 -30.01
C LYS A 303 -13.61 8.28 -30.42
N ALA A 304 -12.70 9.16 -30.03
CA ALA A 304 -12.66 10.58 -30.36
C ALA A 304 -11.20 11.06 -30.48
N ALA A 305 -11.01 12.25 -31.05
CA ALA A 305 -9.73 12.94 -31.03
C ALA A 305 -9.43 13.41 -29.61
N THR A 306 -8.70 12.60 -28.84
CA THR A 306 -8.45 12.86 -27.42
C THR A 306 -6.98 13.11 -27.13
N TYR A 307 -6.08 12.85 -28.08
CA TYR A 307 -4.66 13.12 -27.93
C TYR A 307 -4.39 14.61 -28.19
N LEU A 308 -3.96 15.33 -27.15
CA LEU A 308 -3.63 16.74 -27.25
C LEU A 308 -2.10 16.93 -27.29
N PRO A 309 -1.58 17.86 -28.10
CA PRO A 309 -0.18 18.25 -28.03
C PRO A 309 0.23 18.68 -26.61
N GLY A 310 1.45 18.32 -26.21
CA GLY A 310 1.96 18.46 -24.85
C GLY A 310 1.67 17.26 -23.94
N GLN A 311 0.86 16.30 -24.39
CA GLN A 311 0.66 15.02 -23.70
C GLN A 311 1.64 13.95 -24.20
N THR A 312 1.99 13.04 -23.30
CA THR A 312 2.66 11.77 -23.62
C THR A 312 1.60 10.70 -23.84
N LEU A 313 1.31 10.34 -25.08
CA LEU A 313 0.43 9.22 -25.40
C LEU A 313 1.22 7.93 -25.35
N THR A 314 0.84 7.01 -24.46
CA THR A 314 1.57 5.75 -24.25
C THR A 314 0.73 4.56 -24.68
N PHE A 315 1.30 3.71 -25.53
CA PHE A 315 0.81 2.37 -25.82
C PHE A 315 1.69 1.34 -25.14
N ARG A 316 1.11 0.25 -24.64
CA ARG A 316 1.86 -0.93 -24.21
C ARG A 316 1.32 -2.16 -24.90
N VAL A 317 2.22 -2.89 -25.55
CA VAL A 317 1.86 -4.14 -26.23
C VAL A 317 1.87 -5.27 -25.20
N GLU A 318 0.70 -5.85 -24.92
CA GLU A 318 0.51 -6.91 -23.93
C GLU A 318 0.80 -8.29 -24.51
N SER A 319 0.47 -8.49 -25.79
CA SER A 319 0.80 -9.71 -26.54
C SER A 319 1.05 -9.38 -28.01
N VAL A 320 1.88 -10.20 -28.64
CA VAL A 320 2.26 -10.04 -30.05
C VAL A 320 1.64 -11.16 -30.89
N GLY A 321 1.24 -10.82 -32.11
CA GLY A 321 0.87 -11.77 -33.16
C GLY A 321 1.99 -11.91 -34.18
N GLN A 322 1.68 -12.54 -35.33
CA GLN A 322 2.59 -12.53 -36.46
C GLN A 322 2.72 -11.11 -37.00
N MET A 323 3.96 -10.69 -37.28
CA MET A 323 4.27 -9.36 -37.82
C MET A 323 3.92 -9.29 -39.31
N ASP A 324 3.30 -8.19 -39.73
CA ASP A 324 3.07 -7.82 -41.13
C ASP A 324 3.56 -6.38 -41.38
N LYS A 325 3.97 -6.11 -42.62
CA LYS A 325 4.47 -4.79 -43.01
C LYS A 325 3.41 -3.69 -42.88
N ARG A 326 2.14 -4.04 -42.95
CA ARG A 326 1.01 -3.12 -42.80
C ARG A 326 0.69 -2.80 -41.36
N ASP A 327 1.23 -3.54 -40.40
CA ASP A 327 0.96 -3.26 -38.99
C ASP A 327 1.42 -1.84 -38.63
N SER A 328 0.62 -1.15 -37.83
CA SER A 328 0.91 0.23 -37.45
C SER A 328 0.28 0.60 -36.11
N ILE A 329 0.98 1.32 -35.26
CA ILE A 329 0.44 2.02 -34.08
C ILE A 329 0.81 3.49 -34.22
N GLY A 330 -0.14 4.42 -34.08
CA GLY A 330 0.18 5.82 -34.30
C GLY A 330 -0.94 6.81 -34.07
N VAL A 331 -0.72 8.02 -34.55
CA VAL A 331 -1.60 9.18 -34.45
C VAL A 331 -1.94 9.74 -35.81
N CYS A 332 -3.14 10.31 -35.97
CA CYS A 332 -3.60 10.89 -37.22
C CYS A 332 -4.60 12.02 -36.99
N VAL A 333 -4.71 12.91 -37.98
CA VAL A 333 -5.63 14.07 -37.92
C VAL A 333 -7.10 13.63 -37.99
N GLU A 334 -7.39 12.63 -38.82
CA GLU A 334 -8.77 12.18 -39.08
C GLU A 334 -8.87 10.66 -39.23
N ARG A 335 -10.09 10.13 -39.01
CA ARG A 335 -10.41 8.71 -39.18
C ARG A 335 -10.72 8.42 -40.65
N ARG A 336 -9.90 7.57 -41.26
CA ARG A 336 -10.05 7.09 -42.63
C ARG A 336 -10.17 5.58 -42.64
N TYR A 337 -11.35 5.06 -42.99
CA TYR A 337 -11.67 3.63 -42.98
C TYR A 337 -11.39 2.93 -44.32
N ASP A 338 -11.02 3.70 -45.35
CA ASP A 338 -10.57 3.24 -46.66
C ASP A 338 -9.09 2.81 -46.66
N CYS A 339 -8.36 3.09 -45.60
CA CYS A 339 -6.94 2.79 -45.46
C CYS A 339 -6.72 1.55 -44.58
N GLU A 340 -5.89 0.60 -45.06
CA GLU A 340 -5.56 -0.61 -44.31
C GLU A 340 -4.70 -0.33 -43.06
N SER A 341 -3.94 0.77 -43.06
CA SER A 341 -3.03 1.14 -41.96
C SER A 341 -2.91 2.66 -41.76
N LEU A 342 -2.18 3.06 -40.71
CA LEU A 342 -1.81 4.46 -40.47
C LEU A 342 -0.59 4.91 -41.30
N GLN A 343 -0.04 4.06 -42.17
CA GLN A 343 1.09 4.40 -43.05
C GLN A 343 0.60 5.23 -44.25
N ARG A 344 0.05 6.40 -43.97
CA ARG A 344 -0.64 7.25 -44.95
C ARG A 344 -0.42 8.73 -44.66
N ASP A 345 -0.94 9.57 -45.56
CA ASP A 345 -0.92 11.00 -45.38
C ASP A 345 -1.73 11.46 -44.15
N ALA A 346 -1.33 12.59 -43.58
CA ALA A 346 -1.85 13.16 -42.33
C ALA A 346 -1.84 12.18 -41.13
N ALA A 347 -0.84 11.29 -41.10
CA ALA A 347 -0.63 10.34 -40.01
C ALA A 347 0.87 10.11 -39.72
N VAL A 348 1.15 9.76 -38.47
CA VAL A 348 2.47 9.35 -37.97
C VAL A 348 2.30 8.03 -37.24
N CYS A 349 3.08 7.01 -37.60
CA CYS A 349 2.96 5.70 -36.96
C CYS A 349 4.28 4.93 -36.92
N VAL A 350 4.30 3.90 -36.08
CA VAL A 350 5.36 2.91 -35.95
C VAL A 350 4.82 1.55 -36.37
N SER A 351 5.56 0.85 -37.22
CA SER A 351 5.30 -0.55 -37.57
C SER A 351 5.77 -1.49 -36.46
N THR A 352 5.24 -2.71 -36.40
CA THR A 352 5.70 -3.75 -35.48
C THR A 352 7.19 -4.10 -35.64
N SER A 353 7.76 -3.82 -36.82
CA SER A 353 9.20 -3.94 -37.11
C SER A 353 10.07 -2.83 -36.51
N GLY A 354 9.48 -1.75 -36.00
CA GLY A 354 10.18 -0.56 -35.53
C GLY A 354 10.37 0.53 -36.59
N ALA A 355 9.94 0.30 -37.84
CA ALA A 355 9.95 1.33 -38.89
C ALA A 355 8.98 2.48 -38.55
N VAL A 356 9.43 3.72 -38.71
CA VAL A 356 8.66 4.93 -38.41
C VAL A 356 8.18 5.56 -39.72
N TYR A 357 6.90 5.89 -39.82
CA TYR A 357 6.28 6.51 -40.99
C TYR A 357 5.75 7.90 -40.64
N VAL A 358 6.01 8.87 -41.52
CA VAL A 358 5.53 10.26 -41.40
C VAL A 358 4.87 10.64 -42.73
N ASN A 359 3.57 10.96 -42.69
CA ASN A 359 2.76 11.19 -43.89
C ASN A 359 2.93 10.07 -44.93
N GLY A 360 2.94 8.82 -44.46
CA GLY A 360 3.09 7.60 -45.27
C GLY A 360 4.49 7.31 -45.78
N LYS A 361 5.48 8.17 -45.50
CA LYS A 361 6.87 7.95 -45.91
C LYS A 361 7.68 7.35 -44.78
N GLU A 362 8.38 6.25 -45.08
CA GLU A 362 9.27 5.61 -44.11
C GLU A 362 10.49 6.48 -43.82
N MET A 363 10.81 6.64 -42.55
CA MET A 363 11.99 7.32 -42.06
C MET A 363 13.19 6.37 -42.02
N THR A 364 14.39 6.89 -42.27
CA THR A 364 15.63 6.10 -42.20
C THR A 364 15.95 5.63 -40.77
N ASN A 365 15.58 6.43 -39.77
CA ASN A 365 15.78 6.07 -38.37
C ASN A 365 14.64 5.17 -37.89
N GLN A 366 14.99 3.98 -37.43
CA GLN A 366 14.06 2.98 -36.93
C GLN A 366 14.20 2.81 -35.41
N LEU A 367 13.10 2.47 -34.76
CA LEU A 367 13.05 2.01 -33.38
C LEU A 367 13.34 0.50 -33.31
N PRO A 368 13.62 -0.06 -32.11
CA PRO A 368 13.64 -1.50 -31.93
C PRO A 368 12.29 -2.14 -32.32
N PRO A 369 12.28 -3.40 -32.80
CA PRO A 369 11.04 -4.14 -33.02
C PRO A 369 10.20 -4.23 -31.75
N VAL A 370 8.89 -4.19 -31.91
CA VAL A 370 7.94 -4.16 -30.80
C VAL A 370 7.92 -5.51 -30.08
N SER A 371 8.17 -5.49 -28.77
CA SER A 371 8.11 -6.68 -27.90
C SER A 371 7.04 -6.55 -26.82
N PRO A 372 6.50 -7.68 -26.30
CA PRO A 372 5.55 -7.66 -25.18
C PRO A 372 6.10 -6.90 -23.97
N GLY A 373 5.26 -6.11 -23.33
CA GLY A 373 5.57 -5.28 -22.17
C GLY A 373 6.25 -3.95 -22.49
N CYS A 374 6.82 -3.77 -23.69
CA CYS A 374 7.50 -2.52 -24.04
C CYS A 374 6.50 -1.40 -24.36
N PRO A 375 6.68 -0.21 -23.74
CA PRO A 375 5.89 0.96 -24.10
C PRO A 375 6.37 1.57 -25.42
N ILE A 376 5.43 2.20 -26.13
CA ILE A 376 5.67 3.09 -27.26
C ILE A 376 5.03 4.42 -26.89
N THR A 377 5.81 5.48 -26.76
CA THR A 377 5.30 6.82 -26.45
C THR A 377 5.32 7.73 -27.65
N PHE A 378 4.33 8.60 -27.73
CA PHE A 378 4.25 9.71 -28.65
C PHE A 378 4.18 11.01 -27.85
N ASP A 379 5.20 11.83 -28.00
CA ASP A 379 5.30 13.15 -27.40
C ASP A 379 5.32 14.19 -28.53
N MET A 380 4.47 15.21 -28.40
CA MET A 380 4.26 16.17 -29.48
C MET A 380 4.22 17.59 -28.96
N GLU A 381 5.05 18.45 -29.56
CA GLU A 381 5.09 19.87 -29.26
C GLU A 381 4.73 20.69 -30.51
N ILE A 382 3.88 21.69 -30.33
CA ILE A 382 3.57 22.66 -31.40
C ILE A 382 4.72 23.66 -31.47
N MET A 383 5.35 23.79 -32.64
CA MET A 383 6.30 24.87 -32.88
C MET A 383 5.54 26.11 -33.34
N THR A 384 5.69 27.23 -32.63
CA THR A 384 5.25 28.53 -33.12
C THR A 384 6.14 28.95 -34.29
N SER A 385 5.58 28.90 -35.50
CA SER A 385 6.27 29.47 -36.67
C SER A 385 6.36 30.98 -36.49
N GLY A 386 7.59 31.51 -36.49
CA GLY A 386 7.82 32.95 -36.69
C GLY A 386 7.21 33.41 -38.01
N GLN A 387 6.80 34.68 -38.07
CA GLN A 387 6.08 35.37 -39.15
C GLN A 387 6.13 34.67 -40.52
N ALA A 388 4.96 34.20 -40.98
CA ALA A 388 4.80 33.63 -42.30
C ALA A 388 5.14 34.67 -43.37
N ASN A 389 6.08 34.35 -44.26
CA ASN A 389 6.25 35.07 -45.51
C ASN A 389 5.02 34.81 -46.39
N ASN A 390 4.44 35.89 -46.91
CA ASN A 390 3.25 35.87 -47.76
C ASN A 390 3.44 34.96 -48.98
N ASN A 391 2.85 33.76 -48.96
CA ASN A 391 2.20 33.05 -50.10
C ASN A 391 1.92 31.55 -49.83
N GLU A 392 2.28 31.00 -48.68
CA GLU A 392 1.84 29.65 -48.26
C GLU A 392 0.94 29.78 -47.02
N GLY A 393 -0.17 29.05 -46.99
CA GLY A 393 -1.04 28.98 -45.81
C GLY A 393 -0.23 28.55 -44.57
N PRO A 394 -0.68 28.86 -43.35
CA PRO A 394 0.12 28.61 -42.15
C PRO A 394 0.29 27.10 -41.92
N LEU A 395 1.40 26.55 -42.41
CA LEU A 395 1.77 25.15 -42.20
C LEU A 395 2.09 24.95 -40.72
N GLN A 396 1.32 24.11 -40.04
CA GLN A 396 1.54 23.88 -38.61
C GLN A 396 2.63 22.83 -38.43
N LYS A 397 3.81 23.29 -38.00
CA LYS A 397 4.96 22.44 -37.73
C LYS A 397 4.89 21.87 -36.31
N ARG A 398 4.96 20.55 -36.18
CA ARG A 398 4.98 19.85 -34.88
C ARG A 398 6.27 19.08 -34.70
N ARG A 399 6.94 19.23 -33.56
CA ARG A 399 8.02 18.33 -33.16
C ARG A 399 7.37 17.06 -32.62
N VAL A 400 7.71 15.91 -33.18
CA VAL A 400 7.25 14.63 -32.68
C VAL A 400 8.45 13.83 -32.20
N THR A 401 8.36 13.32 -30.99
CA THR A 401 9.29 12.36 -30.41
C THR A 401 8.54 11.06 -30.22
N ILE A 402 9.05 9.99 -30.83
CA ILE A 402 8.55 8.64 -30.59
C ILE A 402 9.63 7.88 -29.83
N SER A 403 9.27 7.36 -28.66
CA SER A 403 10.18 6.53 -27.86
C SER A 403 9.68 5.09 -27.77
N SER A 404 10.60 4.14 -27.84
CA SER A 404 10.31 2.75 -27.49
C SER A 404 11.57 2.07 -26.95
N SER A 405 11.40 1.33 -25.85
CA SER A 405 12.51 0.74 -25.09
C SER A 405 13.54 1.81 -24.68
N ASN A 406 14.77 1.77 -25.19
CA ASN A 406 15.85 2.69 -24.88
C ASN A 406 16.25 3.57 -26.09
N ARG A 407 15.37 3.71 -27.08
CA ARG A 407 15.63 4.48 -28.30
C ARG A 407 14.50 5.46 -28.57
N GLU A 408 14.88 6.62 -29.10
CA GLU A 408 13.96 7.66 -29.51
C GLU A 408 14.25 8.11 -30.95
N VAL A 409 13.21 8.57 -31.63
CA VAL A 409 13.31 9.22 -32.93
C VAL A 409 12.54 10.53 -32.86
N VAL A 410 13.22 11.62 -33.22
CA VAL A 410 12.67 12.98 -33.22
C VAL A 410 12.61 13.51 -34.64
N PHE A 411 11.47 14.04 -35.05
CA PHE A 411 11.27 14.61 -36.39
C PHE A 411 10.23 15.73 -36.41
N ASP A 412 10.11 16.39 -37.56
CA ASP A 412 9.13 17.44 -37.81
C ASP A 412 7.97 16.85 -38.61
N TRP A 413 6.77 16.96 -38.05
CA TRP A 413 5.54 16.62 -38.75
C TRP A 413 4.87 17.90 -39.26
N LEU A 414 4.74 18.00 -40.58
CA LEU A 414 4.13 19.13 -41.25
C LEU A 414 2.68 18.79 -41.60
N LEU A 415 1.76 19.64 -41.15
CA LEU A 415 0.33 19.54 -41.42
C LEU A 415 -0.17 20.75 -42.19
N GLU A 416 -1.02 20.50 -43.18
CA GLU A 416 -1.66 21.55 -43.99
C GLU A 416 -2.77 22.28 -43.21
N GLU A 417 -3.44 21.58 -42.29
CA GLU A 417 -4.53 22.13 -41.48
C GLU A 417 -4.17 22.18 -39.99
N SER A 418 -4.65 23.21 -39.30
CA SER A 418 -4.52 23.32 -37.83
C SER A 418 -5.49 22.37 -37.14
N CYS A 419 -4.98 21.56 -36.21
CA CYS A 419 -5.80 20.58 -35.50
C CYS A 419 -5.47 20.52 -34.00
N ASP A 420 -6.39 20.91 -33.12
CA ASP A 420 -6.07 20.99 -31.68
C ASP A 420 -5.95 19.62 -31.00
N SER A 421 -6.59 18.60 -31.56
CA SER A 421 -6.64 17.25 -30.99
C SER A 421 -6.55 16.20 -32.09
N LEU A 422 -5.86 15.10 -31.79
CA LEU A 422 -5.58 14.03 -32.76
C LEU A 422 -6.29 12.75 -32.35
N TYR A 423 -6.61 11.94 -33.37
CA TYR A 423 -6.96 10.56 -33.17
C TYR A 423 -5.68 9.74 -32.99
N PHE A 424 -5.80 8.64 -32.28
CA PHE A 424 -4.82 7.58 -32.33
C PHE A 424 -5.43 6.32 -32.93
N GLY A 425 -4.61 5.39 -33.39
CA GLY A 425 -5.08 4.18 -34.01
C GLY A 425 -4.05 3.06 -34.01
N CYS A 426 -4.54 1.84 -34.23
CA CYS A 426 -3.71 0.70 -34.54
C CYS A 426 -4.29 -0.13 -35.70
N SER A 427 -3.43 -0.81 -36.44
CA SER A 427 -3.81 -1.79 -37.45
C SER A 427 -2.89 -3.00 -37.32
N PHE A 428 -3.48 -4.20 -37.34
CA PHE A 428 -2.75 -5.46 -37.28
C PHE A 428 -3.39 -6.46 -38.23
N VAL A 429 -2.58 -7.09 -39.08
CA VAL A 429 -3.11 -8.04 -40.06
C VAL A 429 -3.50 -9.35 -39.40
N HIS A 430 -2.59 -9.88 -38.58
CA HIS A 430 -2.74 -11.20 -37.96
C HIS A 430 -3.32 -11.11 -36.54
N PRO A 431 -4.07 -12.13 -36.09
CA PRO A 431 -4.59 -12.19 -34.72
C PRO A 431 -3.47 -12.31 -33.67
N GLY A 432 -3.79 -11.97 -32.43
CA GLY A 432 -2.91 -12.13 -31.26
C GLY A 432 -2.25 -10.85 -30.75
N TRP A 433 -2.25 -9.78 -31.56
CA TRP A 433 -1.80 -8.46 -31.12
C TRP A 433 -2.77 -7.85 -30.12
N LYS A 434 -2.27 -7.50 -28.93
CA LYS A 434 -3.05 -6.87 -27.86
C LYS A 434 -2.36 -5.60 -27.40
N VAL A 435 -3.05 -4.47 -27.49
CA VAL A 435 -2.49 -3.15 -27.19
C VAL A 435 -3.34 -2.44 -26.14
N LEU A 436 -2.70 -2.03 -25.06
CA LEU A 436 -3.21 -1.11 -24.07
C LEU A 436 -2.86 0.33 -24.47
N VAL A 437 -3.81 1.25 -24.37
CA VAL A 437 -3.57 2.69 -24.37
C VAL A 437 -3.78 3.23 -22.95
N PHE A 438 -2.88 4.09 -22.49
CA PHE A 438 -2.94 4.69 -21.15
C PHE A 438 -3.76 5.97 -21.11
#